data_AF-A0A7J4NTI5-F1
#
_entry.id   AF-A0A7J4NTI5-F1
#
_cell.length_a   1.000
_cell.length_b   1.000
_cell.length_c   1.000
_cell.angle_alpha   90.00
_cell.angle_beta   90.00
_cell.angle_gamma   90.00
#
_symmetry.space_group_name_H-M   'P 1'
#
loop_
_entity.id
_entity.type
_entity.pdbx_description
1 polymer ?
#
loop_
_entity_poly.entity_id
_entity_poly.type
_entity_poly.pdbx_seq_one_letter_code
_entity_poly.pdbx_strand_id
1 'polypeptide(L)'
;MDRFYSICNCCKCCCGGIEAMVKYNIPMMASSGYIAQIDNDICTACGICIDVCPFAALSENEICAAVDWERCMGCGICVEQCPNEAIT
;
A
#
# COMPACT_ATOMS: atom_id res chain seq x y z
N MET A 1 -6.32 18.47 21.42
CA MET A 1 -5.46 18.13 20.26
C MET A 1 -6.34 17.31 19.33
N ASP A 2 -7.29 18.00 18.73
CA ASP A 2 -8.37 17.47 17.91
C ASP A 2 -7.81 17.10 16.55
N ARG A 3 -7.05 16.00 16.51
CA ARG A 3 -6.61 15.41 15.25
C ARG A 3 -7.84 14.78 14.59
N PHE A 4 -8.29 15.41 13.52
CA PHE A 4 -9.26 14.82 12.60
C PHE A 4 -8.57 13.64 11.92
N TYR A 5 -8.81 12.42 12.42
CA TYR A 5 -8.34 11.20 11.79
C TYR A 5 -9.30 10.87 10.64
N SER A 6 -9.04 11.43 9.47
CA SER A 6 -9.66 10.94 8.24
C SER A 6 -9.08 9.56 7.93
N ILE A 7 -9.78 8.50 8.35
CA ILE A 7 -9.46 7.13 7.94
C ILE A 7 -9.89 7.00 6.49
N CYS A 8 -8.92 6.98 5.58
CA CYS A 8 -9.17 6.89 4.15
C CYS A 8 -9.68 5.48 3.81
N ASN A 9 -11.00 5.34 3.68
CA ASN A 9 -11.68 4.11 3.24
C ASN A 9 -12.12 4.18 1.77
N CYS A 10 -11.74 5.23 1.05
CA CYS A 10 -12.16 5.43 -0.33
C CYS A 10 -11.30 4.62 -1.30
N CYS A 11 -11.92 4.04 -2.32
CA CYS A 11 -11.19 3.39 -3.42
C CYS A 11 -10.47 4.42 -4.31
N LYS A 12 -9.40 3.99 -4.99
CA LYS A 12 -8.63 4.79 -5.96
C LYS A 12 -9.50 5.44 -7.05
N CYS A 13 -10.66 4.87 -7.38
CA CYS A 13 -11.53 5.37 -8.45
C CYS A 13 -12.41 6.56 -8.06
N CYS A 14 -12.57 6.88 -6.77
CA CYS A 14 -13.45 7.97 -6.32
C CYS A 14 -12.76 9.02 -5.44
N CYS A 15 -11.56 8.73 -4.91
CA CYS A 15 -10.85 9.65 -4.04
C CYS A 15 -9.90 10.54 -4.85
N GLY A 16 -10.24 11.82 -5.01
CA GLY A 16 -9.34 12.82 -5.61
C GLY A 16 -8.02 12.96 -4.84
N GLY A 17 -7.99 12.65 -3.54
CA GLY A 17 -6.77 12.64 -2.73
C GLY A 17 -5.82 11.49 -3.09
N ILE A 18 -6.34 10.26 -3.19
CA ILE A 18 -5.56 9.11 -3.66
C ILE A 18 -5.11 9.34 -5.10
N GLU A 19 -6.01 9.81 -5.96
CA GLU A 19 -5.68 10.10 -7.36
C GLU A 19 -4.56 11.15 -7.45
N ALA A 20 -4.65 12.23 -6.69
CA ALA A 20 -3.62 13.28 -6.67
C ALA A 20 -2.26 12.77 -6.18
N MET A 21 -2.24 11.89 -5.17
CA MET A 21 -1.02 11.22 -4.72
C MET A 21 -0.44 10.32 -5.80
N VAL A 22 -1.25 9.44 -6.39
CA VAL A 22 -0.76 8.41 -7.32
C VAL A 22 -0.37 9.01 -8.69
N LYS A 23 -1.14 9.97 -9.22
CA LYS A 23 -0.91 10.52 -10.56
C LYS A 23 0.03 11.72 -10.57
N TYR A 24 -0.03 12.57 -9.54
CA TYR A 24 0.68 13.85 -9.51
C TYR A 24 1.70 13.95 -8.38
N ASN A 25 1.86 12.91 -7.56
CA ASN A 25 2.81 12.86 -6.44
C ASN A 25 2.62 14.00 -5.42
N ILE A 26 1.36 14.41 -5.21
CA ILE A 26 0.99 15.47 -4.27
C ILE A 26 0.62 14.82 -2.92
N PRO A 27 1.38 15.04 -1.83
CA PRO A 27 1.19 14.33 -0.55
C PRO A 27 -0.03 14.86 0.22
N MET A 28 -1.22 14.38 -0.16
CA MET A 28 -2.50 14.87 0.38
C MET A 28 -2.96 14.18 1.67
N MET A 29 -2.35 13.05 2.02
CA MET A 29 -2.71 12.24 3.17
C MET A 29 -1.48 11.95 4.03
N ALA A 30 -1.67 11.86 5.35
CA ALA A 30 -0.65 11.40 6.27
C ALA A 30 -0.64 9.86 6.33
N SER A 31 0.54 9.24 6.30
CA SER A 31 0.68 7.80 6.49
C SER A 31 0.39 7.39 7.93
N SER A 32 0.06 6.12 8.13
CA SER A 32 -0.16 5.57 9.48
C SER A 32 1.13 5.43 10.31
N GLY A 33 2.31 5.56 9.66
CA GLY A 33 3.61 5.27 10.24
C GLY A 33 3.98 3.78 10.23
N TYR A 34 3.08 2.91 9.76
CA TYR A 34 3.35 1.51 9.51
C TYR A 34 3.80 1.31 8.06
N ILE A 35 4.77 0.42 7.83
CA ILE A 35 5.28 0.08 6.50
C ILE A 35 5.18 -1.42 6.31
N ALA A 36 4.56 -1.83 5.20
CA ALA A 36 4.46 -3.23 4.84
C ALA A 36 5.86 -3.83 4.58
N GLN A 37 6.08 -5.05 5.04
CA GLN A 37 7.32 -5.81 4.86
C GLN A 37 7.00 -7.18 4.29
N ILE A 38 7.79 -7.60 3.29
CA ILE A 38 7.60 -8.88 2.60
C ILE A 38 8.65 -9.88 3.09
N ASP A 39 8.18 -11.07 3.43
CA ASP A 39 9.02 -12.24 3.66
C ASP A 39 9.25 -12.98 2.32
N ASN A 40 10.49 -12.93 1.83
CA ASN A 40 10.86 -13.53 0.55
C ASN A 40 10.92 -15.06 0.60
N ASP A 41 11.05 -15.67 1.78
CA ASP A 41 11.10 -17.13 1.91
C ASP A 41 9.70 -17.75 1.75
N ILE A 42 8.65 -16.98 2.01
CA ILE A 42 7.24 -17.40 1.93
C ILE A 42 6.58 -16.90 0.64
N CYS A 43 7.04 -15.76 0.10
CA CYS A 43 6.44 -15.16 -1.07
C CYS A 43 6.55 -16.04 -2.32
N THR A 44 5.43 -16.21 -3.03
CA THR A 44 5.35 -16.98 -4.27
C THR A 44 5.26 -16.10 -5.54
N ALA A 45 5.58 -14.81 -5.42
CA ALA A 45 5.51 -13.81 -6.51
C ALA A 45 4.16 -13.79 -7.27
N CYS A 46 3.03 -13.97 -6.58
CA CYS A 46 1.71 -14.05 -7.23
C CYS A 46 1.12 -12.72 -7.72
N GLY A 47 1.69 -11.57 -7.34
CA GLY A 47 1.26 -10.25 -7.79
C GLY A 47 0.02 -9.64 -7.10
N ILE A 48 -0.75 -10.41 -6.30
CA ILE A 48 -2.00 -9.95 -5.68
C ILE A 48 -1.81 -8.65 -4.87
N CYS A 49 -0.72 -8.56 -4.09
CA CYS A 49 -0.44 -7.37 -3.26
C CYS A 49 -0.27 -6.09 -4.09
N ILE A 50 0.28 -6.21 -5.32
CA ILE A 50 0.48 -5.11 -6.26
C ILE A 50 -0.87 -4.59 -6.76
N ASP A 51 -1.75 -5.51 -7.16
CA ASP A 51 -3.06 -5.19 -7.73
C ASP A 51 -3.99 -4.48 -6.73
N VAL A 52 -3.98 -4.94 -5.47
CA VAL A 52 -4.87 -4.42 -4.43
C VAL A 52 -4.36 -3.14 -3.78
N CYS A 53 -3.10 -2.75 -3.99
CA CYS A 53 -2.52 -1.56 -3.37
C CYS A 53 -3.12 -0.27 -3.96
N PRO A 54 -3.92 0.51 -3.20
CA PRO A 54 -4.57 1.71 -3.76
C PRO A 54 -3.59 2.88 -3.96
N PHE A 55 -2.41 2.81 -3.33
CA PHE A 55 -1.37 3.85 -3.35
C PHE A 55 -0.23 3.54 -4.33
N ALA A 56 -0.31 2.42 -5.07
CA ALA A 56 0.74 1.97 -5.98
C ALA A 56 2.13 1.94 -5.31
N ALA A 57 2.17 1.44 -4.07
CA ALA A 57 3.37 1.36 -3.23
C ALA A 57 4.10 0.01 -3.37
N LEU A 58 3.59 -0.92 -4.18
CA LEU A 58 4.16 -2.24 -4.41
C LEU A 58 4.45 -2.41 -5.89
N SER A 59 5.59 -3.03 -6.22
CA SER A 59 6.00 -3.35 -7.60
C SER A 59 6.71 -4.70 -7.65
N GLU A 60 6.75 -5.35 -8.81
CA GLU A 60 7.53 -6.57 -9.01
C GLU A 60 9.04 -6.29 -8.88
N ASN A 61 9.80 -7.25 -8.37
CA ASN A 61 11.26 -7.27 -8.39
C ASN A 61 11.77 -8.66 -8.82
N GLU A 62 13.08 -8.91 -8.81
CA GLU A 62 13.68 -10.18 -9.27
C GLU A 62 13.31 -11.41 -8.41
N ILE A 63 12.81 -11.21 -7.18
CA ILE A 63 12.59 -12.28 -6.19
C ILE A 63 11.09 -12.47 -5.88
N CYS A 64 10.37 -11.36 -5.68
CA CYS A 64 8.97 -11.26 -5.30
C CYS A 64 8.45 -9.85 -5.68
N ALA A 65 8.01 -9.07 -4.68
CA ALA A 65 7.57 -7.71 -4.79
C ALA A 65 8.44 -6.85 -3.87
N ALA A 66 8.58 -5.58 -4.22
CA ALA A 66 9.26 -4.56 -3.44
C ALA A 66 8.24 -3.53 -2.94
N VAL A 67 8.46 -3.02 -1.74
CA VAL A 67 7.66 -1.94 -1.14
C VAL A 67 8.39 -0.62 -1.30
N ASP A 68 7.72 0.36 -1.92
CA ASP A 68 8.11 1.76 -1.89
C ASP A 68 7.63 2.36 -0.56
N TRP A 69 8.57 2.58 0.36
CA TRP A 69 8.30 3.09 1.69
C TRP A 69 7.80 4.54 1.72
N GLU A 70 8.10 5.35 0.69
CA GLU A 70 7.62 6.73 0.60
C GLU A 70 6.14 6.78 0.19
N ARG A 71 5.68 5.78 -0.55
CA ARG A 71 4.28 5.64 -0.99
C ARG A 71 3.44 4.76 -0.08
N CYS A 72 4.06 3.93 0.74
CA CYS A 72 3.36 3.01 1.61
C CYS A 72 2.63 3.77 2.73
N MET A 73 1.30 3.75 2.68
CA MET A 73 0.46 4.42 3.68
C MET A 73 0.20 3.58 4.94
N GLY A 74 0.66 2.32 4.95
CA GLY A 74 0.43 1.39 6.05
C GLY A 74 -1.04 1.06 6.28
N CYS A 75 -1.80 0.84 5.20
CA CYS A 75 -3.24 0.57 5.25
C CYS A 75 -3.62 -0.90 5.51
N GLY A 76 -2.67 -1.84 5.39
CA GLY A 76 -2.88 -3.26 5.70
C GLY A 76 -3.64 -4.08 4.64
N ILE A 77 -4.14 -3.49 3.55
CA ILE A 77 -4.91 -4.22 2.52
C ILE A 77 -4.10 -5.37 1.90
N CYS A 78 -2.82 -5.15 1.63
CA CYS A 78 -1.95 -6.19 1.06
C CYS A 78 -1.69 -7.36 2.03
N VAL A 79 -1.70 -7.11 3.34
CA VAL A 79 -1.58 -8.11 4.41
C VAL A 79 -2.81 -9.00 4.44
N GLU A 80 -3.99 -8.39 4.47
CA GLU A 80 -5.26 -9.11 4.48
C GLU A 80 -5.46 -9.97 3.21
N GLN A 81 -4.98 -9.50 2.06
CA GLN A 81 -5.19 -10.17 0.77
C GLN A 81 -4.08 -11.16 0.40
N CYS A 82 -2.99 -11.27 1.18
CA CYS A 82 -1.92 -12.21 0.85
C CYS A 82 -2.33 -13.64 1.22
N PRO A 83 -2.52 -14.55 0.25
CA PRO A 83 -2.98 -15.92 0.54
C PRO A 83 -1.93 -16.77 1.25
N ASN A 84 -0.65 -16.37 1.18
CA ASN A 84 0.47 -17.09 1.78
C ASN A 84 0.96 -16.44 3.08
N GLU A 85 0.30 -15.36 3.55
CA GLU A 85 0.71 -14.61 4.75
C GLU A 85 2.17 -14.12 4.70
N ALA A 86 2.70 -13.90 3.48
CA ALA A 86 4.08 -13.51 3.23
C ALA A 86 4.36 -12.01 3.42
N ILE A 87 3.39 -11.25 3.92
CA ILE A 87 3.51 -9.80 4.09
C ILE A 87 2.90 -9.39 5.43
N THR A 88 3.61 -8.53 6.14
CA THR A 88 3.18 -7.92 7.40
C THR A 88 3.09 -6.44 7.27
#